data_AF-A0AAN6QSG9-F1
#
_entry.id   AF-A0AAN6QSG9-F1
#
_cell.length_a   1.000
_cell.length_b   1.000
_cell.length_c   1.000
_cell.angle_alpha   90.00
_cell.angle_beta   90.00
_cell.angle_gamma   90.00
#
_symmetry.space_group_name_H-M   'P 1'
#
loop_
_entity.id
_entity.type
_entity.pdbx_description
1 polymer ?
#
loop_
_entity_poly.entity_id
_entity_poly.type
_entity_poly.pdbx_seq_one_letter_code
_entity_poly.pdbx_strand_id
1 'polypeptide(L)'
;MAQTNPSELVPPPSRCSKPRSRHSLPLASLEPLLQAHGPHEHAFEPGDPVLDLAAAAKQSSPSGGEELVDDAGLRQHWVLREEQATIDAIVSGKLKGQYYLLVGEKGTGKSSMLIDAMAKIDGEGCSMLEAHANPEIFRIRLGKALDFEFHEDNIGSLFSIRGPRDASALLDVERAFNKLEKVALKRRDEIGRPLILIINSTHLLRDDEPGRDLLELLQQRAEAWAAGNLMTVISNSDDYWVYERLKQYATRMHILPILDLSKPRAIEALRKYRSTYKREVPGPDSALLEQVYDMVGGRLSFLARVAKSPDMLKTSHDICRMEKTWFLNKCWILGSEMDDDVMDQQKYAAAAMVLAKALVEREKAMASVYDPVQGHILPQMSLHEARQVMTRADFIQDYDAINVFTIDSSAMVRADSVPMMRAFREICAEPGFGEFLEATLTRISDIESLGRTRELTIKDLWKGGQYRVQMADAKGAVGGSLVFEAVPREGEDEDEKGE
;
A
#
# COMPACT_ATOMS: atom_id res chain seq x y z
N MET A 1 -13.35 -45.43 55.66
CA MET A 1 -12.87 -46.12 56.88
C MET A 1 -11.66 -46.99 56.51
N ALA A 2 -10.61 -46.94 57.33
CA ALA A 2 -9.53 -47.94 57.59
C ALA A 2 -9.02 -48.83 56.43
N GLN A 3 -7.75 -48.77 56.01
CA GLN A 3 -6.54 -49.35 56.68
C GLN A 3 -6.73 -50.85 57.04
N THR A 4 -5.94 -51.84 56.59
CA THR A 4 -4.48 -52.03 56.78
C THR A 4 -3.87 -53.14 55.87
N ASN A 5 -2.55 -53.11 55.64
CA ASN A 5 -1.68 -54.19 55.13
C ASN A 5 -1.42 -55.30 56.20
N PRO A 6 -0.95 -56.55 55.89
CA PRO A 6 0.39 -56.90 55.32
C PRO A 6 0.34 -58.09 54.30
N SER A 7 1.38 -58.87 53.90
CA SER A 7 2.79 -59.04 54.34
C SER A 7 3.76 -59.56 53.26
N GLU A 8 5.04 -59.18 53.42
CA GLU A 8 6.35 -59.73 53.00
C GLU A 8 6.52 -61.11 52.30
N LEU A 9 7.54 -61.17 51.42
CA LEU A 9 8.42 -62.33 51.15
C LEU A 9 9.80 -61.87 50.60
N VAL A 10 10.90 -62.44 51.09
CA VAL A 10 12.33 -62.09 50.82
C VAL A 10 13.14 -63.40 50.71
N PRO A 11 13.99 -63.63 49.67
CA PRO A 11 15.47 -63.66 49.85
C PRO A 11 16.31 -63.44 48.53
N PRO A 12 17.67 -63.57 48.50
CA PRO A 12 18.70 -62.91 49.33
C PRO A 12 19.86 -62.31 48.43
N PRO A 13 21.19 -62.31 48.73
CA PRO A 13 21.99 -61.08 48.58
C PRO A 13 23.26 -61.16 47.68
N SER A 14 23.92 -60.00 47.52
CA SER A 14 25.33 -59.72 47.08
C SER A 14 25.38 -58.62 46.00
N ARG A 15 26.40 -57.77 45.88
CA ARG A 15 27.73 -57.69 46.54
C ARG A 15 28.16 -56.21 46.64
N CYS A 16 28.92 -55.86 47.67
CA CYS A 16 29.38 -54.48 47.91
C CYS A 16 30.63 -54.13 47.09
N SER A 17 30.69 -52.93 46.50
CA SER A 17 31.93 -52.31 46.01
C SER A 17 31.97 -50.82 46.39
N LYS A 18 33.17 -50.35 46.77
CA LYS A 18 33.41 -49.02 47.38
C LYS A 18 33.56 -47.90 46.32
N PRO A 19 33.34 -46.63 46.69
CA PRO A 19 33.28 -45.52 45.74
C PRO A 19 34.66 -45.09 45.23
N ARG A 20 34.73 -44.57 44.00
CA ARG A 20 35.88 -43.80 43.50
C ARG A 20 35.76 -42.33 43.87
N SER A 21 36.91 -41.71 44.08
CA SER A 21 37.09 -40.39 44.68
C SER A 21 36.64 -39.22 43.81
N ARG A 22 36.19 -38.16 44.47
CA ARG A 22 35.93 -36.85 43.86
C ARG A 22 37.22 -36.28 43.25
N HIS A 23 37.15 -35.87 41.99
CA HIS A 23 37.91 -34.70 41.52
C HIS A 23 36.94 -33.54 41.40
N SER A 24 36.99 -32.63 42.38
CA SER A 24 36.30 -31.34 42.33
C SER A 24 37.04 -30.41 41.38
N LEU A 25 36.51 -30.23 40.17
CA LEU A 25 36.84 -29.06 39.36
C LEU A 25 36.18 -27.82 40.00
N PRO A 26 36.84 -26.65 40.01
CA PRO A 26 36.35 -25.48 40.72
C PRO A 26 35.11 -24.89 40.04
N LEU A 27 34.17 -24.44 40.86
CA LEU A 27 32.88 -23.84 40.49
C LEU A 27 33.03 -22.37 40.01
N ALA A 28 34.01 -22.11 39.14
CA ALA A 28 34.48 -20.76 38.82
C ALA A 28 34.84 -20.56 37.32
N SER A 29 34.18 -21.30 36.41
CA SER A 29 34.44 -21.23 34.97
C SER A 29 33.21 -21.41 34.06
N LEU A 30 32.00 -21.18 34.59
CA LEU A 30 30.73 -21.29 33.85
C LEU A 30 29.91 -19.98 33.81
N GLU A 31 30.50 -18.85 34.21
CA GLU A 31 29.82 -17.55 34.17
C GLU A 31 29.78 -16.82 32.79
N PRO A 32 30.58 -17.13 31.74
CA PRO A 32 30.45 -16.47 30.44
C PRO A 32 29.56 -17.22 29.43
N LEU A 33 28.61 -18.05 29.87
CA LEU A 33 27.66 -18.78 28.99
C LEU A 33 26.17 -18.50 29.29
N LEU A 34 25.88 -17.48 30.10
CA LEU A 34 24.52 -17.01 30.42
C LEU A 34 24.28 -15.52 30.10
N GLN A 35 25.18 -14.90 29.34
CA GLN A 35 25.03 -13.56 28.73
C GLN A 35 25.15 -13.61 27.20
N ALA A 36 24.55 -14.63 26.58
CA ALA A 36 24.24 -14.59 25.17
C ALA A 36 22.86 -13.94 25.02
N HIS A 37 22.85 -12.63 24.75
CA HIS A 37 21.66 -11.96 24.21
C HIS A 37 21.20 -12.74 22.97
N GLY A 38 19.90 -13.05 22.89
CA GLY A 38 19.37 -13.69 21.68
C GLY A 38 19.53 -12.74 20.49
N PRO A 39 19.75 -13.23 19.25
CA PRO A 39 20.06 -12.35 18.10
C PRO A 39 19.02 -11.24 17.93
N HIS A 40 17.74 -11.57 18.15
CA HIS A 40 16.61 -10.63 18.17
C HIS A 40 16.66 -9.48 19.19
N GLU A 41 17.51 -9.51 20.22
CA GLU A 41 17.57 -8.43 21.23
C GLU A 41 18.30 -7.19 20.66
N HIS A 42 19.33 -7.39 19.84
CA HIS A 42 20.09 -6.31 19.18
C HIS A 42 19.25 -5.52 18.17
N ALA A 43 18.25 -6.15 17.56
CA ALA A 43 17.36 -5.54 16.57
C ALA A 43 16.48 -4.39 17.10
N PHE A 44 16.47 -4.16 18.41
CA PHE A 44 15.71 -3.10 19.10
C PHE A 44 16.57 -2.28 20.06
N GLU A 45 17.89 -2.43 19.99
CA GLU A 45 18.85 -1.57 20.70
C GLU A 45 18.96 -0.20 19.98
N PRO A 46 19.43 0.87 20.66
CA PRO A 46 19.63 2.16 20.03
C PRO A 46 20.59 2.12 18.84
N GLY A 47 20.34 2.95 17.83
CA GLY A 47 21.14 3.02 16.59
C GLY A 47 20.58 2.20 15.42
N ASP A 48 19.26 2.14 15.22
CA ASP A 48 18.63 1.47 14.07
C ASP A 48 19.25 1.96 12.74
N PRO A 49 19.75 1.07 11.85
CA PRO A 49 20.40 1.43 10.59
C PRO A 49 19.58 2.33 9.64
N VAL A 50 18.24 2.35 9.77
CA VAL A 50 17.37 3.27 9.04
C VAL A 50 17.63 4.73 9.41
N LEU A 51 18.04 5.01 10.65
CA LEU A 51 18.39 6.36 11.11
C LEU A 51 19.69 6.88 10.47
N ASP A 52 20.65 5.99 10.19
CA ASP A 52 21.88 6.30 9.46
C ASP A 52 21.64 6.50 7.97
N LEU A 53 20.87 5.60 7.35
CA LEU A 53 20.44 5.71 5.96
C LEU A 53 19.66 7.03 5.72
N ALA A 54 18.77 7.40 6.65
CA ALA A 54 18.03 8.64 6.60
C ALA A 54 18.91 9.90 6.79
N ALA A 55 20.04 9.79 7.48
CA ALA A 55 21.04 10.86 7.60
C ALA A 55 21.84 11.00 6.29
N ALA A 56 22.40 9.89 5.81
CA ALA A 56 23.21 9.85 4.61
C ALA A 56 22.43 10.34 3.36
N ALA A 57 21.16 9.96 3.22
CA ALA A 57 20.30 10.43 2.12
C ALA A 57 20.09 11.95 2.12
N LYS A 58 20.14 12.61 3.28
CA LYS A 58 20.02 14.08 3.39
C LYS A 58 21.33 14.77 3.06
N GLN A 59 22.46 14.24 3.55
CA GLN A 59 23.80 14.72 3.22
C GLN A 59 24.13 14.58 1.72
N SER A 60 23.58 13.56 1.05
CA SER A 60 23.80 13.27 -0.38
C SER A 60 23.13 14.25 -1.37
N SER A 61 22.37 15.24 -0.89
CA SER A 61 21.81 16.27 -1.78
C SER A 61 22.92 17.26 -2.22
N PRO A 62 23.01 17.66 -3.51
CA PRO A 62 24.12 18.44 -4.06
C PRO A 62 24.23 19.91 -3.57
N SER A 63 23.55 20.26 -2.49
CA SER A 63 23.60 21.57 -1.83
C SER A 63 24.13 21.51 -0.39
N GLY A 64 24.70 20.39 0.06
CA GLY A 64 25.52 20.30 1.28
C GLY A 64 24.90 20.93 2.53
N GLY A 65 23.70 20.49 2.92
CA GLY A 65 23.07 20.96 4.15
C GLY A 65 23.66 20.24 5.37
N GLU A 66 24.26 20.99 6.29
CA GLU A 66 24.60 20.50 7.62
C GLU A 66 23.34 20.05 8.36
N GLU A 67 23.49 19.04 9.20
CA GLU A 67 22.40 18.48 10.00
C GLU A 67 22.10 19.42 11.19
N LEU A 68 21.07 20.26 11.03
CA LEU A 68 20.63 21.19 12.06
C LEU A 68 19.96 20.44 13.23
N VAL A 69 20.79 20.08 14.20
CA VAL A 69 20.39 19.74 15.56
C VAL A 69 20.10 21.01 16.36
N ASP A 70 19.23 20.90 17.37
CA ASP A 70 19.00 21.97 18.34
C ASP A 70 20.08 22.02 19.44
N ASP A 71 19.94 22.96 20.38
CA ASP A 71 20.86 23.12 21.53
C ASP A 71 20.92 21.86 22.43
N ALA A 72 20.02 20.89 22.25
CA ALA A 72 19.98 19.61 22.95
C ALA A 72 20.45 18.42 22.09
N GLY A 73 20.94 18.66 20.87
CA GLY A 73 21.43 17.63 19.96
C GLY A 73 20.34 16.87 19.18
N LEU A 74 19.07 17.30 19.27
CA LEU A 74 17.96 16.61 18.62
C LEU A 74 17.76 17.09 17.18
N ARG A 75 17.59 16.13 16.26
CA ARG A 75 17.23 16.37 14.85
C ARG A 75 15.89 17.10 14.76
N GLN A 76 15.88 18.39 14.45
CA GLN A 76 14.62 19.09 14.18
C GLN A 76 14.11 18.73 12.78
N HIS A 77 12.95 18.08 12.66
CA HIS A 77 12.15 18.19 11.43
C HIS A 77 11.26 19.43 11.49
N TRP A 78 11.46 20.32 10.51
CA TRP A 78 11.12 21.74 10.65
C TRP A 78 9.61 22.07 10.55
N VAL A 79 8.76 21.09 10.25
CA VAL A 79 7.31 21.27 10.13
C VAL A 79 6.62 20.63 11.33
N LEU A 80 6.18 21.46 12.27
CA LEU A 80 5.31 21.03 13.36
C LEU A 80 3.99 20.53 12.77
N ARG A 81 3.71 19.24 12.92
CA ARG A 81 2.43 18.57 12.61
C ARG A 81 1.70 18.26 13.92
N GLU A 82 0.37 18.35 13.93
CA GLU A 82 -0.45 18.09 15.14
C GLU A 82 -0.37 16.62 15.55
N GLU A 83 -0.32 15.75 14.55
CA GLU A 83 -0.26 14.30 14.69
C GLU A 83 1.13 13.84 15.20
N GLN A 84 2.17 14.68 15.07
CA GLN A 84 3.54 14.32 15.45
C GLN A 84 3.65 14.02 16.95
N ALA A 85 3.00 14.79 17.82
CA ALA A 85 3.03 14.53 19.26
C ALA A 85 2.37 13.18 19.62
N THR A 86 1.37 12.76 18.85
CA THR A 86 0.73 11.44 18.98
C THR A 86 1.67 10.35 18.49
N ILE A 87 2.27 10.51 17.31
CA ILE A 87 3.23 9.55 16.73
C ILE A 87 4.46 9.38 17.63
N ASP A 88 5.00 10.46 18.18
CA ASP A 88 6.08 10.43 19.18
C ASP A 88 5.68 9.62 20.43
N ALA A 89 4.43 9.72 20.88
CA ALA A 89 3.91 8.96 22.03
C ALA A 89 3.66 7.47 21.73
N ILE A 90 3.34 7.13 20.47
CA ILE A 90 3.24 5.74 20.00
C ILE A 90 4.63 5.12 19.91
N VAL A 91 5.54 5.75 19.16
CA VAL A 91 6.89 5.23 18.89
C VAL A 91 7.76 5.18 20.15
N SER A 92 7.54 6.04 21.15
CA SER A 92 8.21 5.92 22.46
C SER A 92 7.59 4.86 23.40
N GLY A 93 6.63 4.07 22.94
CA GLY A 93 5.98 2.99 23.71
C GLY A 93 5.15 3.47 24.90
N LYS A 94 4.75 4.76 24.93
CA LYS A 94 3.91 5.34 25.99
C LYS A 94 2.45 4.91 25.81
N LEU A 95 1.96 4.94 24.57
CA LEU A 95 0.64 4.41 24.20
C LEU A 95 0.75 2.90 23.98
N LYS A 96 -0.24 2.15 24.46
CA LYS A 96 -0.27 0.68 24.49
C LYS A 96 -1.69 0.18 24.20
N GLY A 97 -1.85 -1.13 24.00
CA GLY A 97 -3.16 -1.75 23.81
C GLY A 97 -3.76 -1.61 22.40
N GLN A 98 -3.04 -0.95 21.48
CA GLN A 98 -3.49 -0.62 20.13
C GLN A 98 -2.37 -0.85 19.12
N TYR A 99 -2.73 -1.01 17.84
CA TYR A 99 -1.82 -0.93 16.70
C TYR A 99 -2.34 0.12 15.70
N TYR A 100 -1.47 0.65 14.85
CA TYR A 100 -1.75 1.89 14.12
C TYR A 100 -1.60 1.74 12.61
N LEU A 101 -2.51 2.36 11.86
CA LEU A 101 -2.42 2.50 10.41
C LEU A 101 -2.41 3.98 10.05
N LEU A 102 -1.25 4.48 9.58
CA LEU A 102 -1.13 5.82 9.02
C LEU A 102 -1.58 5.79 7.56
N VAL A 103 -2.61 6.57 7.23
CA VAL A 103 -3.20 6.65 5.89
C VAL A 103 -3.13 8.08 5.36
N GLY A 104 -3.22 8.26 4.05
CA GLY A 104 -3.17 9.57 3.40
C GLY A 104 -2.31 9.51 2.14
N GLU A 105 -2.24 10.59 1.39
CA GLU A 105 -1.71 10.55 0.02
C GLU A 105 -0.18 10.36 -0.02
N LYS A 106 0.30 9.98 -1.21
CA LYS A 106 1.73 9.87 -1.50
C LYS A 106 2.43 11.21 -1.30
N GLY A 107 3.43 11.21 -0.42
CA GLY A 107 4.23 12.40 -0.14
C GLY A 107 3.63 13.39 0.86
N THR A 108 2.61 13.02 1.64
CA THR A 108 2.16 13.83 2.80
C THR A 108 3.16 13.82 3.96
N GLY A 109 4.00 12.78 4.08
CA GLY A 109 5.14 12.73 5.01
C GLY A 109 5.13 11.58 6.03
N LYS A 110 4.18 10.64 5.95
CA LYS A 110 3.99 9.50 6.88
C LYS A 110 5.30 8.84 7.33
N SER A 111 6.15 8.39 6.40
CA SER A 111 7.43 7.72 6.71
C SER A 111 8.42 8.66 7.40
N SER A 112 8.46 9.94 7.01
CA SER A 112 9.35 10.94 7.63
C SER A 112 8.96 11.24 9.07
N MET A 113 7.66 11.24 9.41
CA MET A 113 7.17 11.43 10.78
C MET A 113 7.53 10.26 11.70
N LEU A 114 7.54 9.04 11.16
CA LEU A 114 7.96 7.83 11.89
C LEU A 114 9.46 7.83 12.15
N ILE A 115 10.28 8.15 11.14
CA ILE A 115 11.74 8.29 11.27
C ILE A 115 12.11 9.42 12.25
N ASP A 116 11.38 10.54 12.25
CA ASP A 116 11.55 11.63 13.22
C ASP A 116 11.25 11.18 14.66
N ALA A 117 10.17 10.41 14.84
CA ALA A 117 9.79 9.87 16.14
C ALA A 117 10.79 8.81 16.66
N MET A 118 11.31 7.95 15.78
CA MET A 118 12.39 7.01 16.13
C MET A 118 13.67 7.75 16.52
N ALA A 119 14.06 8.80 15.78
CA ALA A 119 15.27 9.57 16.05
C ALA A 119 15.26 10.25 17.43
N LYS A 120 14.09 10.68 17.94
CA LYS A 120 13.96 11.29 19.28
C LYS A 120 14.25 10.33 20.44
N ILE A 121 14.26 9.02 20.17
CA ILE A 121 14.59 7.96 21.14
C ILE A 121 15.78 7.12 20.66
N ASP A 122 16.54 7.60 19.67
CA ASP A 122 17.68 6.90 19.06
C ASP A 122 17.34 5.48 18.56
N GLY A 123 16.08 5.24 18.16
CA GLY A 123 15.60 3.91 17.73
C GLY A 123 15.32 2.92 18.88
N GLU A 124 15.47 3.31 20.15
CA GLU A 124 15.28 2.42 21.31
C GLU A 124 13.91 1.71 21.27
N GLY A 125 13.94 0.38 21.34
CA GLY A 125 12.72 -0.44 21.32
C GLY A 125 12.00 -0.51 19.97
N CYS A 126 12.57 0.05 18.90
CA CYS A 126 11.98 0.10 17.56
C CYS A 126 12.73 -0.76 16.55
N SER A 127 11.99 -1.26 15.56
CA SER A 127 12.52 -1.89 14.36
C SER A 127 11.65 -1.49 13.16
N MET A 128 12.27 -1.18 12.02
CA MET A 128 11.57 -0.72 10.82
C MET A 128 11.93 -1.53 9.56
N LEU A 129 10.92 -1.86 8.76
CA LEU A 129 11.09 -2.46 7.44
C LEU A 129 10.20 -1.81 6.37
N GLU A 130 10.59 -1.96 5.11
CA GLU A 130 9.75 -1.63 3.96
C GLU A 130 9.04 -2.87 3.42
N ALA A 131 7.72 -2.79 3.26
CA ALA A 131 6.95 -3.83 2.59
C ALA A 131 7.34 -3.98 1.10
N HIS A 132 7.00 -5.13 0.51
CA HIS A 132 7.36 -5.45 -0.86
C HIS A 132 6.36 -6.43 -1.49
N ALA A 133 6.04 -6.23 -2.76
CA ALA A 133 5.06 -6.99 -3.54
C ALA A 133 5.31 -8.52 -3.59
N ASN A 134 6.55 -8.95 -3.41
CA ASN A 134 6.94 -10.35 -3.32
C ASN A 134 7.15 -10.76 -1.85
N PRO A 135 6.35 -11.71 -1.31
CA PRO A 135 6.48 -12.21 0.06
C PRO A 135 7.87 -12.73 0.45
N GLU A 136 8.66 -13.29 -0.47
CA GLU A 136 10.03 -13.74 -0.16
C GLU A 136 10.97 -12.58 0.14
N ILE A 137 10.82 -11.45 -0.57
CA ILE A 137 11.59 -10.24 -0.31
C ILE A 137 11.08 -9.57 0.98
N PHE A 138 9.77 -9.62 1.25
CA PHE A 138 9.22 -9.19 2.55
C PHE A 138 9.82 -10.02 3.69
N ARG A 139 9.84 -11.36 3.58
CA ARG A 139 10.49 -12.26 4.54
C ARG A 139 11.93 -11.83 4.82
N ILE A 140 12.76 -11.70 3.78
CA ILE A 140 14.18 -11.33 3.92
C ILE A 140 14.34 -9.96 4.61
N ARG A 141 13.50 -8.97 4.26
CA ARG A 141 13.53 -7.63 4.89
C ARG A 141 13.11 -7.69 6.36
N LEU A 142 12.08 -8.47 6.69
CA LEU A 142 11.66 -8.70 8.07
C LEU A 142 12.76 -9.39 8.89
N GLY A 143 13.43 -10.40 8.31
CA GLY A 143 14.56 -11.06 8.96
C GLY A 143 15.65 -10.07 9.33
N LYS A 144 16.10 -9.26 8.37
CA LYS A 144 17.09 -8.21 8.62
C LYS A 144 16.66 -7.20 9.69
N ALA A 145 15.40 -6.78 9.66
CA ALA A 145 14.88 -5.82 10.63
C ALA A 145 14.76 -6.40 12.05
N LEU A 146 14.60 -7.73 12.19
CA LEU A 146 14.46 -8.43 13.48
C LEU A 146 15.75 -9.16 13.93
N ASP A 147 16.89 -8.85 13.31
CA ASP A 147 18.15 -9.62 13.37
C ASP A 147 17.92 -11.14 13.40
N PHE A 148 17.16 -11.60 12.41
CA PHE A 148 16.70 -12.97 12.30
C PHE A 148 17.17 -13.61 11.00
N GLU A 149 18.12 -14.52 11.14
CA GLU A 149 18.51 -15.41 10.05
C GLU A 149 17.49 -16.56 9.93
N PHE A 150 16.81 -16.61 8.79
CA PHE A 150 16.02 -17.78 8.36
C PHE A 150 16.97 -18.92 7.96
N HIS A 151 17.71 -19.44 8.93
CA HIS A 151 18.34 -20.75 8.79
C HIS A 151 17.22 -21.80 8.67
N GLU A 152 16.88 -22.15 7.44
CA GLU A 152 16.38 -23.49 7.13
C GLU A 152 17.32 -24.51 7.81
N ASP A 153 16.74 -25.56 8.42
CA ASP A 153 17.38 -26.56 9.30
C ASP A 153 18.70 -27.16 8.77
N ASN A 154 19.81 -26.40 8.76
CA ASN A 154 21.09 -26.84 8.21
C ASN A 154 21.90 -27.66 9.22
N ILE A 155 21.25 -28.67 9.81
CA ILE A 155 21.89 -29.80 10.47
C ILE A 155 22.37 -30.77 9.36
N GLY A 156 23.20 -30.25 8.46
CA GLY A 156 23.41 -30.83 7.12
C GLY A 156 24.84 -30.80 6.60
N SER A 157 25.82 -30.37 7.41
CA SER A 157 27.22 -30.19 6.97
C SER A 157 27.97 -31.47 6.56
N LEU A 158 27.39 -32.66 6.72
CA LEU A 158 28.00 -33.93 6.27
C LEU A 158 27.07 -34.86 5.47
N PHE A 159 25.74 -34.74 5.61
CA PHE A 159 24.75 -35.52 4.86
C PHE A 159 23.52 -34.66 4.57
N SER A 160 23.57 -33.87 3.49
CA SER A 160 22.50 -32.96 3.10
C SER A 160 21.36 -33.70 2.39
N ILE A 161 20.59 -34.50 3.15
CA ILE A 161 19.27 -34.96 2.73
C ILE A 161 18.30 -33.81 3.02
N ARG A 162 17.98 -33.03 1.98
CA ARG A 162 16.84 -32.10 2.05
C ARG A 162 15.57 -32.91 2.30
N GLY A 163 15.03 -32.84 3.52
CA GLY A 163 13.66 -33.26 3.77
C GLY A 163 12.70 -32.36 2.99
N PRO A 164 11.64 -32.89 2.35
CA PRO A 164 10.65 -32.07 1.67
C PRO A 164 9.81 -31.32 2.70
N ARG A 165 10.26 -30.12 3.06
CA ARG A 165 9.50 -29.13 3.84
C ARG A 165 9.51 -27.82 3.07
N ASP A 166 8.50 -27.63 2.24
CA ASP A 166 8.19 -26.34 1.62
C ASP A 166 7.78 -25.35 2.72
N ALA A 167 8.75 -24.63 3.27
CA ALA A 167 8.50 -23.48 4.13
C ALA A 167 8.21 -22.27 3.23
N SER A 168 6.94 -21.89 3.11
CA SER A 168 6.57 -20.66 2.40
C SER A 168 7.02 -19.43 3.20
N ALA A 169 7.19 -18.29 2.51
CA ALA A 169 7.47 -16.99 3.13
C ALA A 169 6.63 -16.71 4.38
N LEU A 170 5.32 -17.02 4.34
CA LEU A 170 4.39 -16.77 5.45
C LEU A 170 4.69 -17.64 6.68
N LEU A 171 5.04 -18.91 6.49
CA LEU A 171 5.40 -19.80 7.61
C LEU A 171 6.69 -19.35 8.29
N ASP A 172 7.63 -18.78 7.53
CA ASP A 172 8.87 -18.24 8.08
C ASP A 172 8.68 -16.88 8.78
N VAL A 173 7.86 -15.98 8.23
CA VAL A 173 7.41 -14.75 8.90
C VAL A 173 6.76 -15.10 10.25
N GLU A 174 5.87 -16.08 10.26
CA GLU A 174 5.22 -16.60 11.47
C GLU A 174 6.23 -17.22 12.47
N ARG A 175 7.27 -17.93 12.01
CA ARG A 175 8.36 -18.42 12.89
C ARG A 175 9.17 -17.28 13.50
N ALA A 176 9.48 -16.23 12.74
CA ALA A 176 10.18 -15.05 13.24
C ALA A 176 9.37 -14.35 14.33
N PHE A 177 8.07 -14.17 14.09
CA PHE A 177 7.12 -13.60 15.04
C PHE A 177 6.97 -14.41 16.34
N ASN A 178 6.92 -15.74 16.26
CA ASN A 178 6.91 -16.60 17.45
C ASN A 178 8.21 -16.51 18.30
N LYS A 179 9.35 -16.13 17.71
CA LYS A 179 10.59 -15.87 18.46
C LYS A 179 10.61 -14.45 19.03
N LEU A 180 10.22 -13.47 18.23
CA LEU A 180 10.08 -12.06 18.63
C LEU A 180 9.16 -11.88 19.85
N GLU A 181 8.07 -12.63 19.92
CA GLU A 181 7.12 -12.57 21.04
C GLU A 181 7.77 -12.89 22.41
N LYS A 182 8.83 -13.72 22.43
CA LYS A 182 9.60 -14.01 23.66
C LYS A 182 10.44 -12.82 24.11
N VAL A 183 11.02 -12.08 23.17
CA VAL A 183 11.77 -10.84 23.45
C VAL A 183 10.79 -9.75 23.92
N ALA A 184 9.64 -9.65 23.27
CA ALA A 184 8.57 -8.71 23.66
C ALA A 184 8.07 -8.96 25.09
N LEU A 185 7.89 -10.23 25.49
CA LEU A 185 7.54 -10.62 26.85
C LEU A 185 8.60 -10.18 27.86
N LYS A 186 9.88 -10.51 27.62
CA LYS A 186 11.00 -10.12 28.48
C LYS A 186 11.08 -8.59 28.64
N ARG A 187 11.06 -7.84 27.53
CA ARG A 187 11.09 -6.37 27.54
C ARG A 187 9.91 -5.76 28.29
N ARG A 188 8.69 -6.30 28.13
CA ARG A 188 7.52 -5.84 28.87
C ARG A 188 7.73 -6.01 30.38
N ASP A 189 8.31 -7.13 30.81
CA ASP A 189 8.48 -7.44 32.22
C ASP A 189 9.67 -6.68 32.86
N GLU A 190 10.71 -6.35 32.08
CA GLU A 190 11.89 -5.59 32.52
C GLU A 190 11.72 -4.05 32.44
N ILE A 191 11.21 -3.53 31.31
CA ILE A 191 11.14 -2.10 31.00
C ILE A 191 9.71 -1.54 31.13
N GLY A 192 8.69 -2.40 31.09
CA GLY A 192 7.29 -1.99 31.16
C GLY A 192 6.77 -1.28 29.91
N ARG A 193 7.50 -1.32 28.78
CA ARG A 193 7.09 -0.75 27.47
C ARG A 193 7.05 -1.84 26.40
N PRO A 194 6.11 -1.77 25.44
CA PRO A 194 6.09 -2.69 24.30
C PRO A 194 7.32 -2.49 23.40
N LEU A 195 7.59 -3.46 22.54
CA LEU A 195 8.38 -3.23 21.31
C LEU A 195 7.55 -2.43 20.30
N ILE A 196 8.21 -1.80 19.33
CA ILE A 196 7.58 -1.10 18.20
C ILE A 196 8.07 -1.73 16.90
N LEU A 197 7.15 -2.19 16.05
CA LEU A 197 7.47 -2.72 14.72
C LEU A 197 6.81 -1.85 13.64
N ILE A 198 7.62 -1.24 12.78
CA ILE A 198 7.17 -0.28 11.77
C ILE A 198 7.23 -0.91 10.37
N ILE A 199 6.07 -1.03 9.72
CA ILE A 199 5.93 -1.59 8.36
C ILE A 199 5.60 -0.45 7.39
N ASN A 200 6.65 0.09 6.78
CA ASN A 200 6.56 1.19 5.82
C ASN A 200 6.02 0.72 4.47
N SER A 201 5.25 1.56 3.80
CA SER A 201 4.73 1.36 2.44
C SER A 201 3.93 0.07 2.26
N THR A 202 3.02 -0.23 3.20
CA THR A 202 2.21 -1.48 3.21
C THR A 202 1.37 -1.65 1.93
N HIS A 203 1.01 -0.55 1.27
CA HIS A 203 0.37 -0.53 -0.07
C HIS A 203 1.19 -1.20 -1.18
N LEU A 204 2.51 -1.41 -0.99
CA LEU A 204 3.35 -2.15 -1.93
C LEU A 204 3.14 -3.67 -1.87
N LEU A 205 2.43 -4.19 -0.87
CA LEU A 205 1.86 -5.54 -0.96
C LEU A 205 0.88 -5.56 -2.14
N ARG A 206 0.78 -6.69 -2.85
CA ARG A 206 -0.23 -6.82 -3.90
C ARG A 206 -1.58 -7.17 -3.30
N ASP A 207 -2.65 -6.70 -3.93
CA ASP A 207 -4.00 -7.16 -3.65
C ASP A 207 -4.29 -8.50 -4.38
N ASP A 208 -3.30 -9.42 -4.34
CA ASP A 208 -3.40 -10.82 -4.79
C ASP A 208 -3.46 -11.75 -3.57
N GLU A 209 -3.72 -13.04 -3.79
CA GLU A 209 -3.86 -14.04 -2.71
C GLU A 209 -2.63 -14.06 -1.75
N PRO A 210 -1.37 -14.18 -2.23
CA PRO A 210 -0.20 -14.13 -1.34
C PRO A 210 -0.02 -12.82 -0.57
N GLY A 211 -0.32 -11.67 -1.18
CA GLY A 211 -0.24 -10.37 -0.51
C GLY A 211 -1.34 -10.15 0.52
N ARG A 212 -2.56 -10.61 0.23
CA ARG A 212 -3.71 -10.60 1.16
C ARG A 212 -3.47 -11.50 2.37
N ASP A 213 -3.00 -12.72 2.15
CA ASP A 213 -2.69 -13.67 3.23
C ASP A 213 -1.58 -13.14 4.16
N LEU A 214 -0.56 -12.49 3.58
CA LEU A 214 0.50 -11.85 4.35
C LEU A 214 -0.03 -10.65 5.16
N LEU A 215 -0.87 -9.80 4.56
CA LEU A 215 -1.48 -8.66 5.26
C LEU A 215 -2.38 -9.14 6.42
N GLU A 216 -3.11 -10.23 6.22
CA GLU A 216 -3.96 -10.84 7.24
C GLU A 216 -3.14 -11.46 8.39
N LEU A 217 -2.04 -12.17 8.08
CA LEU A 217 -1.09 -12.67 9.08
C LEU A 217 -0.51 -11.54 9.94
N LEU A 218 -0.11 -10.43 9.31
CA LEU A 218 0.39 -9.24 9.99
C LEU A 218 -0.68 -8.63 10.91
N GLN A 219 -1.93 -8.57 10.47
CA GLN A 219 -3.05 -8.06 11.26
C GLN A 219 -3.36 -8.93 12.48
N GLN A 220 -3.49 -10.25 12.28
CA GLN A 220 -3.80 -11.20 13.36
C GLN A 220 -2.74 -11.11 14.48
N ARG A 221 -1.47 -10.98 14.10
CA ARG A 221 -0.37 -10.78 15.04
C ARG A 221 -0.41 -9.40 15.72
N ALA A 222 -0.69 -8.33 14.98
CA ALA A 222 -0.85 -6.99 15.54
C ALA A 222 -1.98 -6.90 16.60
N GLU A 223 -3.14 -7.51 16.35
CA GLU A 223 -4.24 -7.62 17.32
C GLU A 223 -3.82 -8.35 18.60
N ALA A 224 -3.17 -9.51 18.47
CA ALA A 224 -2.73 -10.33 19.60
C ALA A 224 -1.69 -9.60 20.47
N TRP A 225 -0.67 -9.00 19.86
CA TRP A 225 0.38 -8.28 20.59
C TRP A 225 -0.11 -6.98 21.22
N ALA A 226 -1.02 -6.25 20.54
CA ALA A 226 -1.68 -5.09 21.11
C ALA A 226 -2.48 -5.50 22.36
N ALA A 227 -3.30 -6.56 22.29
CA ALA A 227 -4.05 -7.08 23.42
C ALA A 227 -3.16 -7.49 24.62
N GLY A 228 -1.98 -8.07 24.35
CA GLY A 228 -1.00 -8.47 25.37
C GLY A 228 -0.09 -7.36 25.90
N ASN A 229 -0.17 -6.14 25.34
CA ASN A 229 0.79 -5.04 25.55
C ASN A 229 2.26 -5.45 25.29
N LEU A 230 2.48 -6.35 24.33
CA LEU A 230 3.80 -6.91 24.00
C LEU A 230 4.51 -6.07 22.94
N MET A 231 3.80 -5.74 21.86
CA MET A 231 4.32 -4.98 20.74
C MET A 231 3.22 -4.12 20.14
N THR A 232 3.58 -2.93 19.68
CA THR A 232 2.74 -2.05 18.88
C THR A 232 3.23 -2.08 17.44
N VAL A 233 2.38 -2.56 16.53
CA VAL A 233 2.66 -2.50 15.09
C VAL A 233 2.20 -1.15 14.54
N ILE A 234 3.02 -0.53 13.69
CA ILE A 234 2.68 0.71 12.98
C ILE A 234 2.86 0.45 11.49
N SER A 235 1.75 0.34 10.76
CA SER A 235 1.76 0.29 9.30
C SER A 235 1.50 1.67 8.72
N ASN A 236 1.98 1.93 7.50
CA ASN A 236 1.49 3.06 6.71
C ASN A 236 1.14 2.68 5.27
N SER A 237 0.17 3.40 4.70
CA SER A 237 -0.38 3.17 3.36
C SER A 237 -0.56 4.49 2.62
N ASP A 238 -0.27 4.49 1.32
CA ASP A 238 -0.67 5.57 0.41
C ASP A 238 -2.10 5.29 -0.13
N ASP A 239 -2.45 4.00 -0.26
CA ASP A 239 -3.68 3.53 -0.89
C ASP A 239 -4.74 3.10 0.14
N TYR A 240 -6.02 3.20 -0.23
CA TYR A 240 -7.17 2.85 0.60
C TYR A 240 -7.42 1.34 0.73
N TRP A 241 -7.02 0.52 -0.26
CA TRP A 241 -7.33 -0.91 -0.27
C TRP A 241 -6.81 -1.65 0.98
N VAL A 242 -5.63 -1.24 1.49
CA VAL A 242 -5.04 -1.76 2.73
C VAL A 242 -5.99 -1.53 3.91
N TYR A 243 -6.54 -0.33 4.04
CA TYR A 243 -7.53 -0.02 5.07
C TYR A 243 -8.85 -0.78 4.86
N GLU A 244 -9.33 -0.86 3.61
CA GLU A 244 -10.55 -1.60 3.28
C GLU A 244 -10.47 -3.10 3.62
N ARG A 245 -9.29 -3.71 3.48
CA ARG A 245 -9.04 -5.09 3.94
C ARG A 245 -8.98 -5.15 5.46
N LEU A 246 -8.13 -4.34 6.09
CA LEU A 246 -7.87 -4.39 7.54
C LEU A 246 -9.10 -4.07 8.40
N LYS A 247 -10.01 -3.19 7.95
CA LYS A 247 -11.20 -2.78 8.75
C LYS A 247 -12.13 -3.95 9.13
N GLN A 248 -12.05 -5.08 8.44
CA GLN A 248 -12.89 -6.26 8.69
C GLN A 248 -12.60 -6.94 10.04
N TYR A 249 -11.34 -6.90 10.49
CA TYR A 249 -10.88 -7.56 11.72
C TYR A 249 -10.27 -6.58 12.73
N ALA A 250 -10.50 -5.28 12.56
CA ALA A 250 -9.92 -4.19 13.36
C ALA A 250 -10.71 -3.95 14.66
N THR A 251 -10.28 -4.59 15.75
CA THR A 251 -10.76 -4.31 17.13
C THR A 251 -9.87 -3.30 17.86
N ARG A 252 -8.56 -3.30 17.57
CA ARG A 252 -7.51 -2.47 18.19
C ARG A 252 -6.69 -1.66 17.17
N MET A 253 -7.20 -1.52 15.95
CA MET A 253 -6.59 -0.66 14.96
C MET A 253 -7.03 0.79 15.19
N HIS A 254 -6.06 1.68 15.35
CA HIS A 254 -6.32 3.12 15.30
C HIS A 254 -5.80 3.70 13.98
N ILE A 255 -6.68 4.37 13.25
CA ILE A 255 -6.35 5.03 11.98
C ILE A 255 -5.81 6.42 12.27
N LEU A 256 -4.71 6.81 11.62
CA LEU A 256 -4.15 8.15 11.71
C LEU A 256 -4.08 8.75 10.30
N PRO A 257 -5.05 9.60 9.90
CA PRO A 257 -5.00 10.29 8.62
C PRO A 257 -3.93 11.38 8.64
N ILE A 258 -2.95 11.28 7.74
CA ILE A 258 -1.85 12.23 7.58
C ILE A 258 -2.04 12.93 6.23
N LEU A 259 -2.73 14.07 6.27
CA LEU A 259 -3.16 14.83 5.11
C LEU A 259 -2.15 15.91 4.70
N ASP A 260 -2.47 16.62 3.61
CA ASP A 260 -1.83 17.87 3.21
C ASP A 260 -1.88 18.94 4.31
N LEU A 261 -0.89 19.84 4.32
CA LEU A 261 -0.83 20.92 5.30
C LEU A 261 -1.89 22.01 5.02
N SER A 262 -2.59 22.44 6.07
CA SER A 262 -3.36 23.69 6.08
C SER A 262 -2.52 24.88 5.60
N LYS A 263 -3.13 25.85 4.91
CA LYS A 263 -2.43 27.01 4.31
C LYS A 263 -1.34 27.66 5.19
N PRO A 264 -1.58 28.08 6.45
CA PRO A 264 -0.56 28.73 7.28
C PRO A 264 0.69 27.86 7.48
N ARG A 265 0.49 26.56 7.73
CA ARG A 265 1.57 25.57 7.93
C ARG A 265 2.32 25.28 6.65
N ALA A 266 1.63 25.26 5.51
CA ALA A 266 2.28 25.09 4.21
C ALA A 266 3.20 26.27 3.86
N ILE A 267 2.75 27.50 4.11
CA ILE A 267 3.57 28.72 3.96
C ILE A 267 4.76 28.72 4.93
N GLU A 268 4.54 28.36 6.20
CA GLU A 268 5.62 28.23 7.18
C GLU A 268 6.65 27.17 6.77
N ALA A 269 6.19 26.00 6.31
CA ALA A 269 7.02 24.91 5.80
C ALA A 269 7.86 25.36 4.60
N LEU A 270 7.26 26.03 3.61
CA LEU A 270 7.98 26.62 2.47
C LEU A 270 9.05 27.61 2.93
N ARG A 271 8.71 28.54 3.85
CA ARG A 271 9.65 29.55 4.36
C ARG A 271 10.84 28.89 5.05
N LYS A 272 10.60 27.87 5.87
CA LYS A 272 11.65 27.09 6.56
C LYS A 272 12.50 26.29 5.58
N TYR A 273 11.90 25.56 4.64
CA TYR A 273 12.65 24.83 3.61
C TYR A 273 13.50 25.77 2.74
N ARG A 274 12.97 26.94 2.37
CA ARG A 274 13.72 27.94 1.59
C ARG A 274 14.90 28.49 2.38
N SER A 275 14.68 28.80 3.66
CA SER A 275 15.73 29.22 4.60
C SER A 275 16.84 28.18 4.69
N THR A 276 16.54 26.90 4.84
CA THR A 276 17.61 25.90 5.00
C THR A 276 18.31 25.56 3.68
N TYR A 277 17.57 25.34 2.58
CA TYR A 277 18.18 24.89 1.33
C TYR A 277 18.84 26.01 0.50
N LYS A 278 18.48 27.28 0.72
CA LYS A 278 19.02 28.43 -0.02
C LYS A 278 19.59 29.54 0.85
N ARG A 279 19.43 29.49 2.18
CA ARG A 279 19.76 30.60 3.10
C ARG A 279 18.99 31.89 2.77
N GLU A 280 17.86 31.75 2.09
CA GLU A 280 16.92 32.81 1.75
C GLU A 280 15.72 32.74 2.69
N VAL A 281 15.39 33.84 3.37
CA VAL A 281 14.19 33.93 4.22
C VAL A 281 13.20 34.88 3.55
N PRO A 282 12.23 34.39 2.75
CA PRO A 282 11.12 35.21 2.30
C PRO A 282 10.39 35.82 3.51
N GLY A 283 9.90 37.05 3.38
CA GLY A 283 9.10 37.70 4.42
C GLY A 283 7.83 36.89 4.76
N PRO A 284 7.23 37.08 5.95
CA PRO A 284 6.00 36.39 6.33
C PRO A 284 4.87 36.64 5.33
N ASP A 285 4.70 37.87 4.85
CA ASP A 285 3.68 38.28 3.87
C ASP A 285 4.16 38.10 2.40
N SER A 286 4.96 37.07 2.13
CA SER A 286 5.54 36.86 0.80
C SER A 286 4.46 36.39 -0.19
N ALA A 287 4.01 37.32 -1.04
CA ALA A 287 3.11 37.03 -2.17
C ALA A 287 3.63 35.90 -3.09
N LEU A 288 4.94 35.64 -3.10
CA LEU A 288 5.56 34.52 -3.80
C LEU A 288 5.24 33.16 -3.13
N LEU A 289 5.27 33.09 -1.79
CA LEU A 289 4.90 31.86 -1.07
C LEU A 289 3.40 31.58 -1.18
N GLU A 290 2.58 32.62 -1.15
CA GLU A 290 1.14 32.57 -1.41
C GLU A 290 0.85 32.01 -2.82
N GLN A 291 1.45 32.57 -3.87
CA GLN A 291 1.31 32.07 -5.25
C GLN A 291 1.77 30.62 -5.43
N VAL A 292 2.84 30.21 -4.73
CA VAL A 292 3.28 28.81 -4.71
C VAL A 292 2.23 27.92 -4.07
N TYR A 293 1.72 28.29 -2.88
CA TYR A 293 0.69 27.51 -2.18
C TYR A 293 -0.58 27.36 -3.03
N ASP A 294 -1.08 28.46 -3.60
CA ASP A 294 -2.29 28.44 -4.42
C ASP A 294 -2.12 27.53 -5.67
N MET A 295 -0.89 27.33 -6.16
CA MET A 295 -0.58 26.41 -7.25
C MET A 295 -0.49 24.94 -6.82
N VAL A 296 0.30 24.62 -5.78
CA VAL A 296 0.64 23.22 -5.44
C VAL A 296 -0.08 22.64 -4.23
N GLY A 297 -0.83 23.46 -3.47
CA GLY A 297 -1.52 23.04 -2.26
C GLY A 297 -0.59 22.72 -1.09
N GLY A 298 -1.08 21.94 -0.13
CA GLY A 298 -0.37 21.62 1.13
C GLY A 298 0.55 20.40 1.08
N ARG A 299 0.73 19.77 -0.09
CA ARG A 299 1.45 18.48 -0.24
C ARG A 299 2.95 18.64 0.06
N LEU A 300 3.42 17.98 1.13
CA LEU A 300 4.76 18.17 1.68
C LEU A 300 5.88 17.91 0.65
N SER A 301 5.73 16.87 -0.18
CA SER A 301 6.67 16.54 -1.27
C SER A 301 6.77 17.64 -2.33
N PHE A 302 5.65 18.29 -2.68
CA PHE A 302 5.63 19.41 -3.64
C PHE A 302 6.27 20.65 -3.01
N LEU A 303 5.91 21.00 -1.77
CA LEU A 303 6.51 22.14 -1.05
C LEU A 303 8.03 21.99 -0.92
N ALA A 304 8.52 20.80 -0.56
CA ALA A 304 9.94 20.49 -0.47
C ALA A 304 10.65 20.54 -1.84
N ARG A 305 10.00 20.08 -2.92
CA ARG A 305 10.54 20.16 -4.29
C ARG A 305 10.65 21.60 -4.78
N VAL A 306 9.62 22.41 -4.55
CA VAL A 306 9.59 23.82 -4.93
C VAL A 306 10.65 24.62 -4.16
N ALA A 307 10.72 24.49 -2.84
CA ALA A 307 11.66 25.26 -2.02
C ALA A 307 13.15 25.04 -2.37
N LYS A 308 13.51 23.82 -2.81
CA LYS A 308 14.87 23.45 -3.28
C LYS A 308 15.24 24.04 -4.64
N SER A 309 14.25 24.34 -5.49
CA SER A 309 14.47 24.88 -6.84
C SER A 309 15.03 26.32 -6.80
N PRO A 310 15.88 26.76 -7.75
CA PRO A 310 16.20 28.18 -7.87
C PRO A 310 14.94 29.04 -8.11
N ASP A 311 14.03 28.58 -8.97
CA ASP A 311 12.81 29.29 -9.36
C ASP A 311 11.56 28.52 -8.88
N MET A 312 10.92 29.06 -7.85
CA MET A 312 9.79 28.43 -7.19
C MET A 312 8.50 28.46 -8.04
N LEU A 313 8.27 29.54 -8.81
CA LEU A 313 7.07 29.66 -9.65
C LEU A 313 7.16 28.73 -10.84
N LYS A 314 8.31 28.71 -11.55
CA LYS A 314 8.54 27.78 -12.66
C LYS A 314 8.36 26.33 -12.21
N THR A 315 8.94 25.94 -11.07
CA THR A 315 8.80 24.57 -10.55
C THR A 315 7.36 24.24 -10.13
N SER A 316 6.58 25.22 -9.65
CA SER A 316 5.15 25.04 -9.37
C SER A 316 4.34 24.80 -10.65
N HIS A 317 4.61 25.54 -11.73
CA HIS A 317 4.04 25.28 -13.05
C HIS A 317 4.49 23.93 -13.64
N ASP A 318 5.76 23.54 -13.46
CA ASP A 318 6.26 22.26 -13.92
C ASP A 318 5.61 21.08 -13.16
N ILE A 319 5.30 21.22 -11.88
CA ILE A 319 4.49 20.25 -11.12
C ILE A 319 3.08 20.14 -11.70
N CYS A 320 2.37 21.26 -11.90
CA CYS A 320 1.03 21.25 -12.50
C CYS A 320 1.03 20.60 -13.90
N ARG A 321 2.04 20.90 -14.72
CA ARG A 321 2.20 20.27 -16.04
C ARG A 321 2.44 18.77 -15.93
N MET A 322 3.30 18.32 -15.01
CA MET A 322 3.58 16.90 -14.82
C MET A 322 2.33 16.11 -14.43
N GLU A 323 1.49 16.65 -13.56
CA GLU A 323 0.25 16.01 -13.10
C GLU A 323 -0.77 15.92 -14.25
N LYS A 324 -0.93 16.99 -15.04
CA LYS A 324 -1.73 16.96 -16.28
C LYS A 324 -1.20 15.94 -17.29
N THR A 325 0.11 15.93 -17.54
CA THR A 325 0.75 14.95 -18.44
C THR A 325 0.60 13.52 -17.92
N TRP A 326 0.67 13.28 -16.62
CA TRP A 326 0.43 11.96 -16.03
C TRP A 326 -0.99 11.47 -16.27
N PHE A 327 -1.99 12.30 -15.97
CA PHE A 327 -3.39 11.96 -16.19
C PHE A 327 -3.70 11.70 -17.67
N LEU A 328 -3.22 12.56 -18.58
CA LEU A 328 -3.37 12.34 -20.03
C LEU A 328 -2.70 11.03 -20.47
N ASN A 329 -1.46 10.77 -20.07
CA ASN A 329 -0.72 9.55 -20.45
C ASN A 329 -1.36 8.25 -19.92
N LYS A 330 -2.23 8.33 -18.90
CA LYS A 330 -2.90 7.16 -18.30
C LYS A 330 -4.37 7.02 -18.73
N CYS A 331 -5.06 8.14 -18.91
CA CYS A 331 -6.51 8.20 -18.99
C CYS A 331 -7.04 8.97 -20.21
N TRP A 332 -6.20 9.29 -21.21
CA TRP A 332 -6.71 9.95 -22.42
C TRP A 332 -7.56 9.02 -23.30
N ILE A 333 -8.58 9.63 -23.88
CA ILE A 333 -9.63 9.01 -24.70
C ILE A 333 -9.36 9.24 -26.19
N LEU A 334 -9.95 8.41 -27.06
CA LEU A 334 -9.65 8.39 -28.50
C LEU A 334 -10.82 8.81 -29.41
N GLY A 335 -11.99 9.12 -28.86
CA GLY A 335 -13.16 9.53 -29.65
C GLY A 335 -13.79 8.37 -30.42
N SER A 336 -14.52 8.70 -31.48
CA SER A 336 -15.16 7.73 -32.37
C SER A 336 -14.17 6.94 -33.24
N GLU A 337 -12.95 7.47 -33.42
CA GLU A 337 -11.90 6.87 -34.27
C GLU A 337 -11.11 5.74 -33.55
N MET A 338 -11.49 5.37 -32.32
CA MET A 338 -10.84 4.26 -31.63
C MET A 338 -11.04 2.92 -32.36
N ASP A 339 -9.99 2.10 -32.35
CA ASP A 339 -10.03 0.71 -32.80
C ASP A 339 -10.79 -0.19 -31.80
N ASP A 340 -11.34 -1.30 -32.26
CA ASP A 340 -11.97 -2.31 -31.41
C ASP A 340 -10.94 -2.98 -30.49
N ASP A 341 -9.67 -3.09 -30.92
CA ASP A 341 -8.59 -3.73 -30.15
C ASP A 341 -8.18 -2.95 -28.87
N VAL A 342 -8.49 -1.65 -28.78
CA VAL A 342 -8.11 -0.79 -27.62
C VAL A 342 -9.26 -0.60 -26.60
N MET A 343 -10.38 -1.31 -26.79
CA MET A 343 -11.63 -1.13 -26.05
C MET A 343 -11.47 -1.13 -24.52
N ASP A 344 -10.68 -2.05 -23.94
CA ASP A 344 -10.54 -2.14 -22.48
C ASP A 344 -9.71 -1.00 -21.88
N GLN A 345 -8.68 -0.54 -22.58
CA GLN A 345 -7.93 0.66 -22.19
C GLN A 345 -8.81 1.92 -22.34
N GLN A 346 -9.68 1.96 -23.35
CA GLN A 346 -10.62 3.07 -23.52
C GLN A 346 -11.76 3.06 -22.49
N LYS A 347 -12.23 1.90 -22.02
CA LYS A 347 -13.10 1.82 -20.82
C LYS A 347 -12.41 2.40 -19.59
N TYR A 348 -11.13 2.05 -19.37
CA TYR A 348 -10.34 2.57 -18.25
C TYR A 348 -10.13 4.09 -18.35
N ALA A 349 -9.82 4.61 -19.53
CA ALA A 349 -9.64 6.03 -19.78
C ALA A 349 -10.95 6.84 -19.63
N ALA A 350 -12.02 6.38 -20.28
CA ALA A 350 -13.31 7.07 -20.27
C ALA A 350 -13.94 7.12 -18.87
N ALA A 351 -13.86 6.04 -18.08
CA ALA A 351 -14.34 6.01 -16.71
C ALA A 351 -13.63 7.05 -15.81
N ALA A 352 -12.31 7.24 -15.98
CA ALA A 352 -11.57 8.28 -15.29
C ALA A 352 -11.95 9.69 -15.75
N MET A 353 -12.12 9.91 -17.06
CA MET A 353 -12.56 11.19 -17.61
C MET A 353 -13.97 11.59 -17.17
N VAL A 354 -14.90 10.64 -17.08
CA VAL A 354 -16.25 10.85 -16.55
C VAL A 354 -16.19 11.24 -15.06
N LEU A 355 -15.36 10.58 -14.25
CA LEU A 355 -15.20 10.94 -12.84
C LEU A 355 -14.54 12.32 -12.65
N ALA A 356 -13.52 12.65 -13.45
CA ALA A 356 -12.90 13.98 -13.46
C ALA A 356 -13.89 15.09 -13.83
N LYS A 357 -14.68 14.89 -14.91
CA LYS A 357 -15.78 15.77 -15.32
C LYS A 357 -16.80 15.95 -14.20
N ALA A 358 -17.20 14.88 -13.52
CA ALA A 358 -18.15 14.93 -12.41
C ALA A 358 -17.62 15.69 -11.19
N LEU A 359 -16.32 15.57 -10.85
CA LEU A 359 -15.69 16.37 -9.80
C LEU A 359 -15.64 17.86 -10.17
N VAL A 360 -15.34 18.20 -11.43
CA VAL A 360 -15.34 19.59 -11.93
C VAL A 360 -16.74 20.19 -11.91
N GLU A 361 -17.79 19.46 -12.31
CA GLU A 361 -19.17 19.95 -12.18
C GLU A 361 -19.62 20.09 -10.72
N ARG A 362 -19.23 19.15 -9.84
CA ARG A 362 -19.52 19.22 -8.41
C ARG A 362 -18.85 20.44 -7.74
N GLU A 363 -17.65 20.80 -8.17
CA GLU A 363 -16.95 22.01 -7.73
C GLU A 363 -17.72 23.30 -8.05
N LYS A 364 -18.29 23.41 -9.25
CA LYS A 364 -19.13 24.57 -9.64
C LYS A 364 -20.38 24.72 -8.78
N ALA A 365 -20.84 23.63 -8.15
CA ALA A 365 -21.99 23.61 -7.24
C ALA A 365 -21.61 23.81 -5.75
N MET A 366 -20.32 23.89 -5.41
CA MET A 366 -19.87 24.10 -4.03
C MET A 366 -20.05 25.57 -3.60
N ALA A 367 -20.54 25.78 -2.37
CA ALA A 367 -20.71 27.11 -1.80
C ALA A 367 -19.36 27.82 -1.52
N SER A 368 -18.28 27.07 -1.30
CA SER A 368 -16.91 27.58 -1.30
C SER A 368 -15.93 26.49 -1.73
N VAL A 369 -14.86 26.90 -2.42
CA VAL A 369 -13.70 26.07 -2.81
C VAL A 369 -12.43 26.46 -2.04
N TYR A 370 -12.54 27.39 -1.08
CA TYR A 370 -11.42 27.94 -0.33
C TYR A 370 -11.84 28.40 1.07
N ASP A 371 -10.99 28.13 2.06
CA ASP A 371 -11.08 28.69 3.40
C ASP A 371 -9.75 29.39 3.75
N PRO A 372 -9.73 30.57 4.41
CA PRO A 372 -8.49 31.28 4.70
C PRO A 372 -7.50 30.55 5.62
N VAL A 373 -7.96 29.58 6.42
CA VAL A 373 -7.15 28.85 7.42
C VAL A 373 -6.81 27.45 6.92
N GLN A 374 -7.77 26.70 6.38
CA GLN A 374 -7.52 25.38 5.80
C GLN A 374 -6.85 25.49 4.42
N GLY A 375 -7.28 26.45 3.60
CA GLY A 375 -6.82 26.65 2.23
C GLY A 375 -7.78 26.01 1.22
N HIS A 376 -7.24 25.27 0.25
CA HIS A 376 -8.05 24.66 -0.82
C HIS A 376 -9.03 23.59 -0.30
N ILE A 377 -10.31 23.73 -0.67
CA ILE A 377 -11.35 22.73 -0.45
C ILE A 377 -11.62 22.07 -1.80
N LEU A 378 -11.12 20.85 -2.00
CA LEU A 378 -11.36 20.11 -3.25
C LEU A 378 -12.77 19.49 -3.27
N PRO A 379 -13.40 19.36 -4.46
CA PRO A 379 -14.62 18.59 -4.58
C PRO A 379 -14.38 17.13 -4.23
N GLN A 380 -15.36 16.52 -3.56
CA GLN A 380 -15.34 15.11 -3.21
C GLN A 380 -16.74 14.51 -3.26
N MET A 381 -16.80 13.22 -3.58
CA MET A 381 -18.01 12.40 -3.54
C MET A 381 -17.71 11.07 -2.84
N SER A 382 -18.69 10.42 -2.24
CA SER A 382 -18.46 9.13 -1.58
C SER A 382 -18.12 8.02 -2.59
N LEU A 383 -17.43 6.97 -2.14
CA LEU A 383 -16.96 5.87 -2.98
C LEU A 383 -18.08 5.18 -3.77
N HIS A 384 -19.30 5.12 -3.22
CA HIS A 384 -20.44 4.56 -3.95
C HIS A 384 -20.96 5.50 -5.05
N GLU A 385 -21.00 6.83 -4.82
CA GLU A 385 -21.31 7.83 -5.86
C GLU A 385 -20.26 7.77 -6.98
N ALA A 386 -18.96 7.71 -6.64
CA ALA A 386 -17.88 7.62 -7.62
C ALA A 386 -18.01 6.35 -8.49
N ARG A 387 -18.27 5.20 -7.86
CA ARG A 387 -18.55 3.91 -8.54
C ARG A 387 -19.78 3.98 -9.46
N GLN A 388 -20.84 4.69 -9.04
CA GLN A 388 -22.03 4.90 -9.87
C GLN A 388 -21.73 5.82 -11.08
N VAL A 389 -21.00 6.91 -10.87
CA VAL A 389 -20.62 7.88 -11.92
C VAL A 389 -19.77 7.23 -12.99
N MET A 390 -18.76 6.43 -12.61
CA MET A 390 -17.86 5.80 -13.58
C MET A 390 -18.45 4.55 -14.26
N THR A 391 -19.49 3.93 -13.70
CA THR A 391 -20.09 2.63 -14.06
C THR A 391 -19.16 1.41 -13.97
N ARG A 392 -17.86 1.54 -14.23
CA ARG A 392 -16.79 0.56 -14.03
C ARG A 392 -16.20 0.65 -12.63
N ALA A 393 -17.01 0.27 -11.65
CA ALA A 393 -16.73 0.35 -10.21
C ALA A 393 -15.44 -0.35 -9.74
N ASP A 394 -14.86 -1.21 -10.58
CA ASP A 394 -13.62 -1.95 -10.38
C ASP A 394 -12.36 -1.08 -10.55
N PHE A 395 -12.36 -0.08 -11.45
CA PHE A 395 -11.15 0.71 -11.74
C PHE A 395 -10.78 1.74 -10.66
N ILE A 396 -11.67 2.05 -9.71
CA ILE A 396 -11.40 3.10 -8.70
C ILE A 396 -10.16 2.81 -7.84
N GLN A 397 -9.88 1.53 -7.55
CA GLN A 397 -8.70 1.10 -6.80
C GLN A 397 -7.41 1.26 -7.60
N ASP A 398 -7.46 1.02 -8.92
CA ASP A 398 -6.31 1.24 -9.80
C ASP A 398 -5.98 2.73 -9.89
N TYR A 399 -6.98 3.61 -9.98
CA TYR A 399 -6.76 5.07 -10.02
C TYR A 399 -6.18 5.64 -8.73
N ASP A 400 -6.53 5.05 -7.58
CA ASP A 400 -5.97 5.34 -6.26
C ASP A 400 -4.48 4.98 -6.24
N ALA A 401 -4.14 3.74 -6.63
CA ALA A 401 -2.77 3.24 -6.69
C ALA A 401 -1.85 3.98 -7.68
N ILE A 402 -2.41 4.62 -8.73
CA ILE A 402 -1.65 5.49 -9.66
C ILE A 402 -1.71 6.99 -9.32
N ASN A 403 -2.23 7.38 -8.15
CA ASN A 403 -2.30 8.76 -7.66
C ASN A 403 -3.03 9.74 -8.61
N VAL A 404 -4.13 9.29 -9.23
CA VAL A 404 -5.01 10.15 -10.06
C VAL A 404 -6.21 10.64 -9.24
N PHE A 405 -6.89 9.70 -8.60
CA PHE A 405 -7.85 9.99 -7.55
C PHE A 405 -7.26 9.52 -6.22
N THR A 406 -7.82 9.97 -5.10
CA THR A 406 -7.58 9.38 -3.79
C THR A 406 -8.90 9.01 -3.15
N ILE A 407 -8.94 7.85 -2.50
CA ILE A 407 -10.00 7.46 -1.57
C ILE A 407 -9.50 7.69 -0.13
N ASP A 408 -10.15 8.57 0.65
CA ASP A 408 -9.75 8.81 2.03
C ASP A 408 -10.25 7.73 3.02
N SER A 409 -9.85 7.83 4.29
CA SER A 409 -10.31 6.90 5.34
C SER A 409 -11.82 6.93 5.64
N SER A 410 -12.53 7.96 5.17
CA SER A 410 -14.00 8.08 5.23
C SER A 410 -14.68 7.56 3.95
N ALA A 411 -13.91 6.93 3.04
CA ALA A 411 -14.32 6.51 1.71
C ALA A 411 -14.84 7.67 0.84
N MET A 412 -14.24 8.86 0.94
CA MET A 412 -14.47 9.99 0.06
C MET A 412 -13.44 10.02 -1.07
N VAL A 413 -13.93 10.14 -2.30
CA VAL A 413 -13.16 10.18 -3.55
C VAL A 413 -12.99 11.62 -4.01
N ARG A 414 -11.75 12.02 -4.26
CA ARG A 414 -11.34 13.33 -4.79
C ARG A 414 -10.17 13.18 -5.76
N ALA A 415 -9.78 14.27 -6.44
CA ALA A 415 -8.48 14.34 -7.12
C ALA A 415 -7.36 14.17 -6.08
N ASP A 416 -6.28 13.44 -6.41
CA ASP A 416 -5.19 13.19 -5.44
C ASP A 416 -4.63 14.50 -4.86
N SER A 417 -4.40 15.49 -5.72
CA SER A 417 -3.70 16.72 -5.36
C SER A 417 -4.38 17.99 -5.91
N VAL A 418 -4.03 19.16 -5.37
CA VAL A 418 -4.46 20.47 -5.91
C VAL A 418 -4.00 20.65 -7.38
N PRO A 419 -2.75 20.32 -7.75
CA PRO A 419 -2.32 20.18 -9.15
C PRO A 419 -3.16 19.23 -10.01
N MET A 420 -3.54 18.05 -9.49
CA MET A 420 -4.37 17.10 -10.24
C MET A 420 -5.79 17.65 -10.49
N MET A 421 -6.40 18.30 -9.48
CA MET A 421 -7.67 19.00 -9.68
C MET A 421 -7.55 20.15 -10.69
N ARG A 422 -6.42 20.89 -10.71
CA ARG A 422 -6.14 21.89 -11.75
C ARG A 422 -6.08 21.25 -13.14
N ALA A 423 -5.43 20.10 -13.29
CA ALA A 423 -5.41 19.34 -14.55
C ALA A 423 -6.82 18.94 -15.02
N PHE A 424 -7.67 18.45 -14.12
CA PHE A 424 -9.07 18.12 -14.45
C PHE A 424 -9.85 19.34 -14.95
N ARG A 425 -9.73 20.49 -14.27
CA ARG A 425 -10.37 21.75 -14.71
C ARG A 425 -9.90 22.17 -16.10
N GLU A 426 -8.58 22.14 -16.35
CA GLU A 426 -8.02 22.52 -17.65
C GLU A 426 -8.55 21.61 -18.76
N ILE A 427 -8.50 20.30 -18.59
CA ILE A 427 -8.96 19.32 -19.60
C ILE A 427 -10.46 19.44 -19.85
N CYS A 428 -11.27 19.55 -18.78
CA CYS A 428 -12.72 19.69 -18.92
C CYS A 428 -13.15 21.02 -19.57
N ALA A 429 -12.24 22.01 -19.61
CA ALA A 429 -12.44 23.29 -20.29
C ALA A 429 -11.90 23.32 -21.74
N GLU A 430 -11.26 22.25 -22.22
CA GLU A 430 -10.77 22.19 -23.60
C GLU A 430 -11.96 22.17 -24.60
N PRO A 431 -11.96 23.02 -25.65
CA PRO A 431 -13.05 23.07 -26.62
C PRO A 431 -13.30 21.70 -27.27
N GLY A 432 -14.56 21.26 -27.27
CA GLY A 432 -14.94 19.95 -27.81
C GLY A 432 -14.71 18.75 -26.89
N PHE A 433 -14.08 18.92 -25.70
CA PHE A 433 -13.84 17.80 -24.76
C PHE A 433 -15.11 17.00 -24.44
N GLY A 434 -16.23 17.70 -24.19
CA GLY A 434 -17.51 17.05 -23.90
C GLY A 434 -17.97 16.14 -25.04
N GLU A 435 -17.96 16.65 -26.28
CA GLU A 435 -18.36 15.90 -27.48
C GLU A 435 -17.41 14.73 -27.76
N PHE A 436 -16.10 14.92 -27.56
CA PHE A 436 -15.07 13.88 -27.73
C PHE A 436 -15.22 12.74 -26.72
N LEU A 437 -15.58 13.06 -25.47
CA LEU A 437 -15.91 12.07 -24.44
C LEU A 437 -17.19 11.30 -24.76
N GLU A 438 -18.28 11.98 -25.15
CA GLU A 438 -19.52 11.28 -25.54
C GLU A 438 -19.30 10.40 -26.80
N ALA A 439 -18.46 10.83 -27.75
CA ALA A 439 -18.08 10.03 -28.91
C ALA A 439 -17.30 8.75 -28.51
N THR A 440 -16.40 8.86 -27.53
CA THR A 440 -15.69 7.70 -26.96
C THR A 440 -16.65 6.73 -26.28
N LEU A 441 -17.54 7.24 -25.43
CA LEU A 441 -18.53 6.43 -24.71
C LEU A 441 -19.51 5.72 -25.65
N THR A 442 -19.99 6.43 -26.69
CA THR A 442 -20.86 5.87 -27.73
C THR A 442 -20.16 4.74 -28.46
N ARG A 443 -18.93 4.97 -28.94
CA ARG A 443 -18.15 3.97 -29.68
C ARG A 443 -17.81 2.74 -28.84
N ILE A 444 -17.52 2.87 -27.54
CA ILE A 444 -17.40 1.72 -26.61
C ILE A 444 -18.71 0.92 -26.56
N SER A 445 -19.85 1.61 -26.41
CA SER A 445 -21.18 0.97 -26.38
C SER A 445 -21.49 0.22 -27.69
N ASP A 446 -21.12 0.80 -28.84
CA ASP A 446 -21.33 0.18 -30.15
C ASP A 446 -20.52 -1.13 -30.28
N ILE A 447 -19.24 -1.10 -29.90
CA ILE A 447 -18.35 -2.30 -29.91
C ILE A 447 -18.91 -3.39 -28.98
N GLU A 448 -19.32 -3.03 -27.76
CA GLU A 448 -19.93 -4.00 -26.84
C GLU A 448 -21.28 -4.54 -27.36
N SER A 449 -22.04 -3.75 -28.12
CA SER A 449 -23.30 -4.21 -28.71
C SER A 449 -23.08 -5.27 -29.80
N LEU A 450 -22.05 -5.08 -30.63
CA LEU A 450 -21.63 -6.05 -31.65
C LEU A 450 -21.18 -7.36 -30.98
N GLY A 451 -20.31 -7.29 -29.97
CA GLY A 451 -19.83 -8.47 -29.23
C GLY A 451 -20.92 -9.25 -28.48
N ARG A 452 -22.05 -8.63 -28.14
CA ARG A 452 -23.23 -9.29 -27.55
C ARG A 452 -24.14 -9.95 -28.60
N THR A 453 -23.97 -9.62 -29.87
CA THR A 453 -24.79 -10.15 -30.97
C THR A 453 -24.25 -11.51 -31.39
N ARG A 454 -24.96 -12.59 -31.03
CA ARG A 454 -24.58 -13.96 -31.42
C ARG A 454 -24.81 -14.19 -32.90
N GLU A 455 -23.75 -14.32 -33.68
CA GLU A 455 -23.84 -14.82 -35.05
C GLU A 455 -24.19 -16.33 -35.05
N LEU A 456 -25.20 -16.71 -35.84
CA LEU A 456 -25.57 -18.11 -36.08
C LEU A 456 -25.03 -18.57 -37.44
N THR A 457 -23.74 -18.93 -37.47
CA THR A 457 -23.11 -19.44 -38.69
C THR A 457 -23.52 -20.90 -38.95
N ILE A 458 -24.49 -21.12 -39.84
CA ILE A 458 -24.97 -22.46 -40.22
C ILE A 458 -24.06 -23.04 -41.31
N LYS A 459 -23.03 -23.79 -40.89
CA LYS A 459 -21.94 -24.26 -41.79
C LYS A 459 -22.40 -25.23 -42.88
N ASP A 460 -23.41 -26.07 -42.66
CA ASP A 460 -23.83 -27.04 -43.69
C ASP A 460 -24.67 -26.42 -44.82
N LEU A 461 -25.00 -25.11 -44.75
CA LEU A 461 -25.53 -24.38 -45.91
C LEU A 461 -24.42 -23.93 -46.88
N TRP A 462 -23.15 -23.96 -46.45
CA TRP A 462 -22.02 -23.64 -47.33
C TRP A 462 -21.78 -24.81 -48.29
N LYS A 463 -21.36 -24.51 -49.53
CA LYS A 463 -21.20 -25.49 -50.63
C LYS A 463 -22.49 -26.22 -51.04
N GLY A 464 -23.65 -25.54 -50.93
CA GLY A 464 -24.92 -26.02 -51.50
C GLY A 464 -25.63 -27.11 -50.70
N GLY A 465 -25.31 -27.27 -49.41
CA GLY A 465 -26.11 -28.12 -48.53
C GLY A 465 -27.47 -27.48 -48.18
N GLN A 466 -28.43 -28.33 -47.81
CA GLN A 466 -29.83 -27.95 -47.59
C GLN A 466 -30.33 -28.53 -46.27
N TYR A 467 -31.12 -27.76 -45.52
CA TYR A 467 -31.80 -28.27 -44.32
C TYR A 467 -33.27 -28.56 -44.61
N ARG A 468 -33.71 -29.78 -44.31
CA ARG A 468 -35.11 -30.21 -44.38
C ARG A 468 -35.72 -30.26 -42.99
N VAL A 469 -36.60 -29.32 -42.69
CA VAL A 469 -37.42 -29.31 -41.47
C VAL A 469 -38.72 -30.06 -41.78
N GLN A 470 -38.95 -31.19 -41.10
CA GLN A 470 -40.23 -31.91 -41.17
C GLN A 470 -41.05 -31.60 -39.92
N MET A 471 -42.31 -31.19 -40.10
CA MET A 471 -43.27 -31.07 -39.02
C MET A 471 -44.09 -32.35 -38.94
N ALA A 472 -44.06 -33.02 -37.79
CA ALA A 472 -44.86 -34.20 -37.51
C ALA A 472 -45.81 -33.93 -36.34
N ASP A 473 -46.97 -34.59 -36.34
CA ASP A 473 -47.92 -34.54 -35.22
C ASP A 473 -47.43 -35.39 -34.02
N ALA A 474 -48.17 -35.33 -32.92
CA ALA A 474 -47.85 -36.09 -31.70
C ALA A 474 -47.93 -37.64 -31.86
N LYS A 475 -48.32 -38.13 -33.04
CA LYS A 475 -48.34 -39.57 -33.41
C LYS A 475 -47.27 -39.91 -34.46
N GLY A 476 -46.43 -38.95 -34.84
CA GLY A 476 -45.36 -39.13 -35.82
C GLY A 476 -45.80 -39.02 -37.29
N ALA A 477 -47.04 -38.63 -37.57
CA ALA A 477 -47.49 -38.41 -38.94
C ALA A 477 -46.96 -37.06 -39.46
N VAL A 478 -46.20 -37.08 -40.57
CA VAL A 478 -45.61 -35.87 -41.16
C VAL A 478 -46.72 -35.02 -41.79
N GLY A 479 -47.01 -33.87 -41.19
CA GLY A 479 -48.01 -32.90 -41.66
C GLY A 479 -47.48 -31.93 -42.71
N GLY A 480 -46.16 -31.80 -42.86
CA GLY A 480 -45.53 -31.01 -43.92
C GLY A 480 -44.01 -30.96 -43.78
N SER A 481 -43.32 -30.48 -44.82
CA SER A 481 -41.87 -30.26 -44.78
C SER A 481 -41.47 -28.98 -45.49
N LEU A 482 -40.61 -28.19 -44.83
CA LEU A 482 -39.91 -27.06 -45.43
C LEU A 482 -38.47 -27.50 -45.74
N VAL A 483 -37.98 -27.17 -46.93
CA VAL A 483 -36.55 -27.20 -47.23
C VAL A 483 -36.10 -25.76 -47.39
N PHE A 484 -34.99 -25.39 -46.76
CA PHE A 484 -34.32 -24.12 -47.02
C PHE A 484 -32.86 -24.36 -47.38
N GLU A 485 -32.38 -23.53 -48.28
CA GLU A 485 -31.04 -23.56 -48.86
C GLU A 485 -30.46 -22.15 -48.89
N ALA A 486 -29.14 -22.02 -48.94
CA ALA A 486 -28.52 -20.72 -49.17
C ALA A 486 -28.67 -20.35 -50.64
N VAL A 487 -29.28 -19.20 -50.91
CA VAL A 487 -29.31 -18.63 -52.27
C VAL A 487 -27.87 -18.27 -52.64
N PRO A 488 -27.31 -18.78 -53.76
CA PRO A 488 -25.98 -18.40 -54.21
C PRO A 488 -25.90 -16.89 -54.47
N ARG A 489 -24.78 -16.26 -54.14
CA ARG A 489 -24.50 -14.91 -54.65
C ARG A 489 -24.22 -15.02 -56.14
N GLU A 490 -24.93 -14.25 -56.95
CA GLU A 490 -24.59 -14.06 -58.36
C GLU A 490 -23.21 -13.38 -58.44
N GLY A 491 -22.16 -14.14 -58.77
CA GLY A 491 -20.82 -13.60 -59.07
C GLY A 491 -19.60 -14.38 -58.55
N GLU A 492 -19.73 -15.42 -57.71
CA GLU A 492 -18.56 -16.09 -57.09
C GLU A 492 -18.05 -17.36 -57.84
N ASP A 493 -18.56 -17.67 -59.04
CA ASP A 493 -18.26 -18.91 -59.79
C ASP A 493 -17.18 -18.79 -60.90
N GLU A 494 -16.55 -17.63 -61.13
CA GLU A 494 -15.58 -17.46 -62.25
C GLU A 494 -14.08 -17.57 -61.89
N ASP A 495 -13.68 -17.47 -60.62
CA ASP A 495 -12.24 -17.35 -60.24
C ASP A 495 -11.52 -18.65 -59.80
N GLU A 496 -12.16 -19.82 -59.82
CA GLU A 496 -11.50 -21.12 -59.48
C GLU A 496 -11.05 -21.97 -60.71
N LYS A 497 -10.70 -21.32 -61.83
CA LYS A 497 -10.08 -21.97 -63.00
C LYS A 497 -8.97 -21.15 -63.69
N GLY A 498 -7.85 -20.90 -63.00
CA GLY A 498 -6.64 -20.40 -63.65
C GLY A 498 -5.44 -20.19 -62.72
N GLU A 499 -4.46 -21.10 -62.83
CA GLU A 499 -3.11 -21.11 -62.21
C GLU A 499 -2.99 -21.31 -60.68
#